data_AF-A0A1E4EKX5-F1
#
_entry.id   AF-A0A1E4EKX5-F1
#
_cell.length_a   1.000
_cell.length_b   1.000
_cell.length_c   1.000
_cell.angle_alpha   90.00
_cell.angle_beta   90.00
_cell.angle_gamma   90.00
#
_symmetry.space_group_name_H-M   'P 1'
#
loop_
_entity.id
_entity.type
_entity.pdbx_description
1 polymer ?
#
loop_
_entity_poly.entity_id
_entity_poly.type
_entity_poly.pdbx_seq_one_letter_code
_entity_poly.pdbx_strand_id
1 'polypeptide(L)'
;MDELFRQRVIAQFSLGSRSCHSVDHWDRVAAYGAFLGGDSEVVRYFALLHDSQRWSEGHDPEHGPRAALYAAEHCGFLQPEQLMKLMLACRDHDRGRTHSDPTIGACWDADRLDLDRVGISCDPNFMSTAEGKRLALRRPWERQKEVGIVS
;
A
#
# COMPACT_ATOMS: atom_id res chain seq x y z
N MET A 1 15.07 3.17 1.07
CA MET A 1 14.79 1.79 1.50
C MET A 1 16.02 0.94 1.30
N ASP A 2 16.49 0.35 2.39
CA ASP A 2 17.56 -0.63 2.41
C ASP A 2 17.13 -1.93 1.69
N GLU A 3 17.95 -2.40 0.76
CA GLU A 3 17.68 -3.61 -0.03
C GLU A 3 17.64 -4.87 0.85
N LEU A 4 18.48 -4.93 1.89
CA LEU A 4 18.48 -6.05 2.83
C LEU A 4 17.18 -6.10 3.64
N PHE A 5 16.64 -4.93 4.00
CA PHE A 5 15.36 -4.86 4.68
C PHE A 5 14.22 -5.37 3.79
N ARG A 6 14.18 -4.93 2.52
CA ARG A 6 13.18 -5.42 1.56
C ARG A 6 13.26 -6.94 1.40
N GLN A 7 14.45 -7.50 1.20
CA GLN A 7 14.65 -8.94 1.07
C GLN A 7 14.18 -9.71 2.31
N ARG A 8 14.41 -9.17 3.51
CA ARG A 8 13.90 -9.75 4.76
C ARG A 8 12.37 -9.79 4.80
N VAL A 9 11.71 -8.68 4.42
CA VAL A 9 10.24 -8.61 4.39
C VAL A 9 9.66 -9.60 3.39
N ILE A 10 10.28 -9.76 2.22
CA ILE A 10 9.88 -10.75 1.22
C ILE A 10 10.05 -12.17 1.76
N ALA A 11 11.20 -12.46 2.39
CA ALA A 11 11.52 -13.80 2.88
C ALA A 11 10.60 -14.27 4.03
N GLN A 12 10.10 -13.36 4.85
CA GLN A 12 9.18 -13.72 5.95
C GLN A 12 7.71 -13.86 5.52
N PHE A 13 7.35 -13.44 4.30
CA PHE A 13 5.95 -13.35 3.90
C PHE A 13 5.32 -14.74 3.79
N SER A 14 4.38 -15.04 4.69
CA SER A 14 3.88 -16.41 4.89
C SER A 14 3.06 -16.97 3.73
N LEU A 15 2.45 -16.12 2.91
CA LEU A 15 1.65 -16.56 1.76
C LEU A 15 2.49 -16.85 0.51
N GLY A 16 3.78 -16.47 0.54
CA GLY A 16 4.73 -16.74 -0.53
C GLY A 16 4.50 -15.92 -1.80
N SER A 17 5.36 -16.15 -2.79
CA SER A 17 5.43 -15.34 -4.02
C SER A 17 4.28 -15.55 -5.00
N ARG A 18 3.43 -16.57 -4.81
CA ARG A 18 2.26 -16.83 -5.66
C ARG A 18 0.97 -16.19 -5.15
N SER A 19 1.02 -15.56 -3.97
CA SER A 19 -0.11 -14.84 -3.41
C SER A 19 -0.49 -13.62 -4.25
N CYS A 20 -1.78 -13.28 -4.31
CA CYS A 20 -2.23 -12.02 -4.90
C CYS A 20 -1.90 -10.80 -4.02
N HIS A 21 -1.40 -11.04 -2.80
CA HIS A 21 -0.89 -10.05 -1.85
C HIS A 21 0.65 -10.05 -1.77
N SER A 22 1.33 -10.60 -2.77
CA SER A 22 2.79 -10.71 -2.82
C SER A 22 3.47 -9.45 -3.38
N VAL A 23 4.78 -9.56 -3.61
CA VAL A 23 5.68 -8.49 -4.09
C VAL A 23 5.14 -7.76 -5.33
N ASP A 24 4.49 -8.48 -6.26
CA ASP A 24 3.91 -7.85 -7.46
C ASP A 24 2.84 -6.82 -7.09
N HIS A 25 2.03 -7.08 -6.07
CA HIS A 25 1.07 -6.12 -5.54
C HIS A 25 1.78 -4.96 -4.86
N TRP A 26 2.75 -5.24 -4.00
CA TRP A 26 3.51 -4.20 -3.29
C TRP A 26 4.22 -3.23 -4.24
N ASP A 27 4.75 -3.72 -5.36
CA ASP A 27 5.42 -2.91 -6.37
C ASP A 27 4.43 -2.03 -7.15
N ARG A 28 3.22 -2.54 -7.44
CA ARG A 28 2.16 -1.72 -8.03
C ARG A 28 1.67 -0.65 -7.06
N VAL A 29 1.51 -0.96 -5.77
CA VAL A 29 1.20 0.03 -4.74
C VAL A 29 2.30 1.08 -4.63
N ALA A 30 3.57 0.68 -4.71
CA ALA A 30 4.69 1.63 -4.71
C ALA A 30 4.65 2.57 -5.92
N ALA A 31 4.34 2.05 -7.12
CA ALA A 31 4.22 2.84 -8.33
C ALA A 31 3.04 3.83 -8.28
N TYR A 32 1.86 3.37 -7.86
CA TYR A 32 0.71 4.26 -7.67
C TYR A 32 0.99 5.32 -6.61
N GLY A 33 1.55 4.93 -5.47
CA GLY A 33 1.86 5.86 -4.39
C GLY A 33 2.87 6.93 -4.82
N ALA A 34 3.91 6.54 -5.57
CA ALA A 34 4.89 7.49 -6.12
C ALA A 34 4.24 8.50 -7.08
N PHE A 35 3.26 8.06 -7.88
CA PHE A 35 2.51 8.93 -8.78
C PHE A 35 1.57 9.88 -8.02
N LEU A 36 0.88 9.39 -6.98
CA LEU A 36 -0.08 10.17 -6.19
C LEU A 36 0.60 11.20 -5.27
N GLY A 37 1.85 10.95 -4.87
CA GLY A 37 2.66 11.86 -4.06
C GLY A 37 2.54 11.62 -2.54
N GLY A 38 2.84 12.66 -1.75
CA GLY A 38 2.99 12.56 -0.30
C GLY A 38 4.45 12.38 0.13
N ASP A 39 4.67 12.04 1.41
CA ASP A 39 6.01 11.70 1.89
C ASP A 39 6.52 10.41 1.25
N SER A 40 7.58 10.53 0.45
CA SER A 40 8.10 9.42 -0.36
C SER A 40 8.60 8.25 0.46
N GLU A 41 9.14 8.48 1.66
CA GLU A 41 9.61 7.37 2.50
C GLU A 41 8.41 6.63 3.10
N VAL A 42 7.42 7.35 3.63
CA VAL A 42 6.19 6.72 4.16
C VAL A 42 5.48 5.89 3.10
N VAL A 43 5.31 6.44 1.88
CA VAL A 43 4.67 5.73 0.76
C VAL A 43 5.42 4.45 0.40
N ARG A 44 6.75 4.53 0.29
CA ARG A 44 7.57 3.36 -0.05
C ARG A 44 7.51 2.27 1.01
N TYR A 45 7.59 2.64 2.29
CA TYR A 45 7.51 1.67 3.38
C TYR A 45 6.09 1.11 3.55
N PHE A 46 5.05 1.92 3.34
CA PHE A 46 3.67 1.44 3.33
C PHE A 46 3.46 0.37 2.25
N ALA A 47 3.90 0.64 1.03
CA ALA A 47 3.76 -0.28 -0.09
C ALA A 47 4.39 -1.66 0.21
N LEU A 48 5.57 -1.67 0.84
CA LEU A 48 6.25 -2.90 1.24
C LEU A 48 5.57 -3.61 2.43
N LEU A 49 5.02 -2.87 3.40
CA LEU A 49 4.66 -3.44 4.71
C LEU A 49 3.18 -3.75 4.91
N HIS A 50 2.26 -2.99 4.30
CA HIS A 50 0.82 -3.00 4.65
C HIS A 50 0.19 -4.40 4.63
N ASP A 51 0.56 -5.22 3.64
CA ASP A 51 0.10 -6.60 3.47
C ASP A 51 1.13 -7.66 3.87
N SER A 52 2.36 -7.26 4.23
CA SER A 52 3.46 -8.18 4.56
C SER A 52 3.20 -9.07 5.78
N GLN A 53 2.22 -8.69 6.61
CA GLN A 53 1.83 -9.40 7.83
C GLN A 53 0.53 -10.20 7.68
N ARG A 54 0.10 -10.51 6.44
CA ARG A 54 -1.02 -11.42 6.19
C ARG A 54 -0.66 -12.86 6.51
N TRP A 55 -1.57 -13.54 7.22
CA TRP A 55 -1.48 -14.98 7.51
C TRP A 55 -2.47 -15.80 6.70
N SER A 56 -3.38 -15.14 5.96
CA SER A 56 -4.37 -15.77 5.08
C SER A 56 -4.66 -14.90 3.86
N GLU A 57 -4.96 -15.55 2.73
CA GLU A 57 -5.48 -14.89 1.51
C GLU A 57 -6.89 -14.31 1.71
N GLY A 58 -7.65 -14.90 2.64
CA GLY A 58 -9.05 -14.54 2.87
C GLY A 58 -9.22 -13.48 3.97
N HIS A 59 -10.09 -13.79 4.91
CA HIS A 59 -10.36 -12.92 6.04
C HIS A 59 -9.18 -12.91 7.03
N ASP A 60 -8.56 -11.74 7.18
CA ASP A 60 -7.47 -11.51 8.13
C ASP A 60 -7.54 -10.08 8.68
N PRO A 61 -8.52 -9.73 9.53
CA PRO A 61 -8.79 -8.34 9.92
C PRO A 61 -7.66 -7.68 10.74
N GLU A 62 -6.68 -8.48 11.16
CA GLU A 62 -5.55 -8.08 12.01
C GLU A 62 -4.24 -7.90 11.22
N HIS A 63 -4.22 -8.10 9.90
CA HIS A 63 -3.02 -7.88 9.08
C HIS A 63 -2.52 -6.42 9.15
N GLY A 64 -3.43 -5.44 9.04
CA GLY A 64 -3.10 -4.03 9.19
C GLY A 64 -2.48 -3.69 10.56
N PRO A 65 -3.15 -4.03 11.68
CA PRO A 65 -2.57 -3.89 13.03
C PRO A 65 -1.19 -4.55 13.19
N ARG A 66 -0.99 -5.76 12.68
CA ARG A 66 0.34 -6.42 12.72
C ARG A 66 1.36 -5.67 11.87
N ALA A 67 1.00 -5.20 10.68
CA ALA A 67 1.88 -4.41 9.82
C ALA A 67 2.31 -3.08 10.49
N ALA A 68 1.40 -2.45 11.24
CA ALA A 68 1.72 -1.25 12.02
C ALA A 68 2.71 -1.52 13.16
N LEU A 69 2.54 -2.64 13.88
CA LEU A 69 3.51 -3.07 14.91
C LEU A 69 4.87 -3.40 14.30
N TYR A 70 4.88 -4.12 13.17
CA TYR A 70 6.11 -4.43 12.43
C TYR A 70 6.85 -3.16 12.00
N ALA A 71 6.13 -2.14 11.53
CA ALA A 71 6.71 -0.84 11.21
C ALA A 71 7.30 -0.15 12.45
N ALA A 72 6.62 -0.18 13.60
CA ALA A 72 7.13 0.39 14.84
C ALA A 72 8.45 -0.27 15.30
N GLU A 73 8.57 -1.58 15.13
CA GLU A 73 9.75 -2.35 15.53
C GLU A 73 10.95 -2.17 14.58
N HIS A 74 10.68 -1.99 13.28
CA HIS A 74 11.74 -2.06 12.27
C HIS A 74 12.01 -0.75 11.52
N CYS A 75 11.14 0.25 11.61
CA CYS A 75 11.28 1.53 10.91
C CYS A 75 11.65 2.69 11.83
N GLY A 76 12.30 2.43 12.97
CA GLY A 76 12.75 3.45 13.93
C GLY A 76 13.80 4.44 13.41
N PHE A 77 14.32 4.24 12.19
CA PHE A 77 15.18 5.20 11.49
C PHE A 77 14.39 6.33 10.79
N LEU A 78 13.08 6.18 10.63
CA LEU A 78 12.22 7.25 10.11
C LEU A 78 12.06 8.36 11.15
N GLN A 79 11.74 9.57 10.69
CA GLN A 79 11.36 10.63 11.61
C GLN A 79 10.09 10.23 12.39
N PRO A 80 9.91 10.68 13.64
CA PRO A 80 8.76 10.29 14.47
C PRO A 80 7.41 10.51 13.77
N GLU A 81 7.24 11.63 13.07
CA GLU A 81 6.00 11.91 12.32
C GLU A 81 5.80 10.94 11.14
N GLN A 82 6.87 10.61 10.40
CA GLN A 82 6.81 9.64 9.30
C GLN A 82 6.44 8.25 9.83
N LEU A 83 7.06 7.82 10.92
CA LEU A 83 6.75 6.54 11.55
C LEU A 83 5.28 6.48 12.02
N MET A 84 4.78 7.55 12.65
CA MET A 84 3.37 7.64 13.05
C MET A 84 2.42 7.54 11.86
N LYS A 85 2.73 8.23 10.74
CA LYS A 85 1.93 8.13 9.51
C LYS A 85 1.98 6.76 8.89
N LEU A 86 3.15 6.12 8.83
CA LEU A 86 3.33 4.76 8.33
C LEU A 86 2.51 3.76 9.17
N MET A 87 2.62 3.83 10.49
CA MET A 87 1.85 2.97 11.40
C MET A 87 0.36 3.14 11.21
N LEU A 88 -0.13 4.38 11.13
CA LEU A 88 -1.55 4.67 10.91
C LEU A 88 -2.03 4.19 9.52
N ALA A 89 -1.24 4.45 8.49
CA ALA A 89 -1.54 4.02 7.13
C ALA A 89 -1.67 2.50 7.06
N CYS A 90 -0.69 1.75 7.59
CA CYS A 90 -0.75 0.28 7.64
C CYS A 90 -1.93 -0.23 8.46
N ARG A 91 -2.19 0.33 9.66
CA ARG A 91 -3.21 -0.18 10.57
C ARG A 91 -4.63 -0.17 9.97
N ASP A 92 -4.97 0.89 9.25
CA ASP A 92 -6.36 1.21 8.90
C ASP A 92 -6.65 1.16 7.38
N HIS A 93 -5.69 0.73 6.54
CA HIS A 93 -5.84 0.77 5.07
C HIS A 93 -7.07 0.00 4.54
N ASP A 94 -7.41 -1.13 5.17
CA ASP A 94 -8.50 -2.02 4.78
C ASP A 94 -9.88 -1.63 5.34
N ARG A 95 -9.98 -0.50 6.08
CA ARG A 95 -11.20 -0.11 6.82
C ARG A 95 -12.24 0.64 6.00
N GLY A 96 -12.01 0.82 4.69
CA GLY A 96 -12.94 1.51 3.79
C GLY A 96 -13.12 3.01 4.09
N ARG A 97 -12.10 3.67 4.66
CA ARG A 97 -12.13 5.10 5.03
C ARG A 97 -11.26 5.94 4.09
N THR A 98 -11.56 7.23 3.97
CA THR A 98 -10.65 8.22 3.37
C THR A 98 -9.91 9.00 4.45
N HIS A 99 -8.84 9.70 4.08
CA HIS A 99 -8.04 10.49 5.03
C HIS A 99 -7.67 11.86 4.45
N SER A 100 -7.58 12.89 5.30
CA SER A 100 -7.25 14.26 4.89
C SER A 100 -5.74 14.54 4.82
N ASP A 101 -4.92 13.83 5.60
CA ASP A 101 -3.46 13.86 5.41
C ASP A 101 -3.11 13.28 4.02
N PRO A 102 -2.40 14.03 3.16
CA PRO A 102 -2.15 13.63 1.78
C PRO A 102 -1.26 12.40 1.65
N THR A 103 -0.38 12.12 2.62
CA THR A 103 0.50 10.94 2.59
C THR A 103 -0.30 9.68 2.91
N ILE A 104 -1.10 9.71 3.98
CA ILE A 104 -1.97 8.57 4.35
C ILE A 104 -3.01 8.33 3.23
N GLY A 105 -3.58 9.41 2.70
CA GLY A 105 -4.50 9.34 1.56
C GLY A 105 -3.87 8.69 0.33
N ALA A 106 -2.65 9.09 -0.05
CA ALA A 106 -1.93 8.50 -1.18
C ALA A 106 -1.62 7.01 -0.96
N CYS A 107 -1.22 6.61 0.25
CA CYS A 107 -1.02 5.20 0.60
C CYS A 107 -2.29 4.36 0.38
N TRP A 108 -3.42 4.79 0.94
CA TRP A 108 -4.67 4.05 0.84
C TRP A 108 -5.23 4.03 -0.59
N ASP A 109 -5.12 5.14 -1.31
CA ASP A 109 -5.53 5.21 -2.71
C ASP A 109 -4.69 4.27 -3.56
N ALA A 110 -3.36 4.21 -3.34
CA ALA A 110 -2.46 3.35 -4.07
C ALA A 110 -2.77 1.85 -3.92
N ASP A 111 -3.09 1.41 -2.70
CA ASP A 111 -3.56 0.05 -2.45
C ASP A 111 -4.90 -0.23 -3.16
N ARG A 112 -5.87 0.69 -3.02
CA ARG A 112 -7.20 0.54 -3.62
C ARG A 112 -7.18 0.55 -5.14
N LEU A 113 -6.27 1.31 -5.76
CA LEU A 113 -6.10 1.35 -7.21
C LEU A 113 -5.63 0.01 -7.80
N ASP A 114 -5.12 -0.90 -6.97
CA ASP A 114 -4.72 -2.26 -7.36
C ASP A 114 -5.75 -3.35 -7.01
N LEU A 115 -6.97 -2.98 -6.58
CA LEU A 115 -8.04 -3.93 -6.27
C LEU A 115 -8.54 -4.75 -7.47
N ASP A 116 -8.37 -4.23 -8.69
CA ASP A 116 -8.73 -5.00 -9.90
C ASP A 116 -7.93 -6.31 -10.02
N ARG A 117 -6.75 -6.41 -9.38
CA ARG A 117 -5.95 -7.65 -9.33
C ARG A 117 -6.73 -8.83 -8.73
N VAL A 118 -7.66 -8.54 -7.82
CA VAL A 118 -8.53 -9.51 -7.12
C VAL A 118 -9.98 -9.43 -7.60
N GLY A 119 -10.23 -8.77 -8.74
CA GLY A 119 -11.55 -8.69 -9.36
C GLY A 119 -12.50 -7.67 -8.72
N ILE A 120 -11.98 -6.73 -7.92
CA ILE A 120 -12.78 -5.67 -7.27
C ILE A 120 -12.54 -4.35 -8.01
N SER A 121 -13.61 -3.77 -8.55
CA SER A 121 -13.55 -2.46 -9.18
C SER A 121 -13.25 -1.35 -8.18
N CYS A 122 -12.39 -0.41 -8.59
CA CYS A 122 -12.10 0.79 -7.83
C CYS A 122 -13.35 1.69 -7.77
N ASP A 123 -13.66 2.24 -6.60
CA ASP A 123 -14.73 3.23 -6.42
C ASP A 123 -14.13 4.57 -5.97
N PRO A 124 -14.31 5.66 -6.74
CA PRO A 124 -13.74 6.98 -6.42
C PRO A 124 -14.25 7.57 -5.09
N ASN A 125 -15.38 7.10 -4.55
CA ASN A 125 -15.89 7.55 -3.26
C ASN A 125 -14.99 7.10 -2.09
N PHE A 126 -14.20 6.04 -2.29
CA PHE A 126 -13.21 5.58 -1.32
C PHE A 126 -11.81 6.13 -1.58
N MET A 127 -11.64 7.06 -2.54
CA MET A 127 -10.34 7.69 -2.80
C MET A 127 -10.23 9.02 -2.05
N SER A 128 -9.08 9.25 -1.43
CA SER A 128 -8.76 10.42 -0.62
C SER A 128 -8.29 11.59 -1.49
N THR A 129 -7.44 11.30 -2.48
CA THR A 129 -6.78 12.30 -3.32
C THR A 129 -7.55 12.57 -4.60
N ALA A 130 -7.37 13.76 -5.19
CA ALA A 130 -7.97 14.11 -6.47
C ALA A 130 -7.47 13.19 -7.60
N GLU A 131 -6.17 12.88 -7.61
CA GLU A 131 -5.57 11.98 -8.58
C GLU A 131 -6.03 10.53 -8.37
N GLY A 132 -6.15 10.06 -7.13
CA GLY A 132 -6.71 8.75 -6.81
C GLY A 132 -8.13 8.60 -7.34
N LYS A 133 -8.98 9.61 -7.14
CA LYS A 133 -10.33 9.67 -7.71
C LYS A 133 -10.31 9.61 -9.25
N ARG A 134 -9.43 10.38 -9.88
CA ARG A 134 -9.29 10.41 -11.34
C ARG A 134 -8.85 9.05 -11.89
N LEU A 135 -7.86 8.41 -11.27
CA LEU A 135 -7.36 7.10 -11.67
C LEU A 135 -8.40 5.99 -11.43
N ALA A 136 -9.19 6.06 -10.36
CA ALA A 136 -10.25 5.09 -10.07
C ALA A 136 -11.34 5.03 -11.16
N LEU A 137 -11.55 6.14 -11.89
CA LEU A 137 -12.49 6.22 -13.00
C LEU A 137 -11.95 5.63 -14.31
N ARG A 138 -10.66 5.26 -14.37
CA ARG A 138 -10.02 4.71 -15.57
C ARG A 138 -10.03 3.19 -15.55
N ARG A 139 -10.00 2.58 -16.75
CA ARG A 139 -9.83 1.13 -16.86
C ARG A 139 -8.47 0.71 -16.29
N PRO A 140 -8.34 -0.50 -15.70
CA PRO A 140 -7.09 -0.93 -15.07
C PRO A 140 -5.86 -0.76 -15.96
N TRP A 141 -5.92 -1.18 -17.22
CA TRP A 141 -4.78 -1.06 -18.15
C TRP A 141 -4.42 0.41 -18.46
N GLU A 142 -5.40 1.32 -18.50
CA GLU A 142 -5.18 2.74 -18.81
C GLU A 142 -4.44 3.44 -17.68
N ARG A 143 -4.82 3.17 -16.43
CA ARG A 143 -4.16 3.76 -15.27
C ARG A 143 -2.83 3.10 -14.97
N GLN A 144 -2.69 1.78 -15.13
CA GLN A 144 -1.40 1.09 -15.00
C GLN A 144 -0.39 1.64 -16.02
N LYS A 145 -0.82 1.90 -17.26
CA LYS A 145 0.03 2.52 -18.28
C LYS A 145 0.46 3.94 -17.90
N GLU A 146 -0.49 4.72 -17.38
CA GLU A 146 -0.25 6.11 -16.98
C GLU A 146 0.79 6.22 -15.84
N VAL A 147 0.78 5.29 -14.90
CA VAL A 147 1.75 5.26 -13.78
C VAL A 147 3.00 4.43 -14.07
N GLY A 148 3.16 3.93 -15.29
CA GLY A 148 4.35 3.18 -15.73
C GLY A 148 4.47 1.75 -15.19
N ILE A 149 3.38 1.14 -14.72
CA ILE A 149 3.34 -0.29 -14.33
C ILE A 149 3.39 -1.19 -15.59
N VAL A 150 2.74 -0.75 -16.67
CA VAL A 150 2.75 -1.46 -17.97
C VAL A 150 3.13 -0.51 -19.11
N SER A 151 3.73 -1.04 -20.18
CA SER A 151 4.14 -0.30 -21.38
C SER A 151 3.07 -0.26 -22.47
#